data_AF-A0A0L0D1U1-F1
#
_entry.id   AF-A0A0L0D1U1-F1
#
_cell.length_a   1.000
_cell.length_b   1.000
_cell.length_c   1.000
_cell.angle_alpha   90.00
_cell.angle_beta   90.00
_cell.angle_gamma   90.00
#
_symmetry.space_group_name_H-M   'P 1'
#
loop_
_entity.id
_entity.type
_entity.pdbx_description
1 polymer ?
#
loop_
_entity_poly.entity_id
_entity_poly.type
_entity_poly.pdbx_seq_one_letter_code
_entity_poly.pdbx_strand_id
1 'polypeptide(L)'
;MGNCGACGVSRQRFFLSRSRSVVLFERFGHELYFMPVSSKARNYASNASATGLRRTSKTQFLIVAAVVVGQSAEYKKNARTLKALSESYHSVHGVAAHDSVINYPEIFTDVM
;
A
#
# COMPACT_ATOMS: atom_id res chain seq x y z
N MET A 1 21.12 -2.84 -15.01
CA MET A 1 20.95 -2.21 -13.68
C MET A 1 19.63 -2.69 -13.10
N GLY A 2 19.65 -3.25 -11.89
CA GLY A 2 18.53 -4.01 -11.33
C GLY A 2 17.31 -3.14 -10.99
N ASN A 3 16.11 -3.62 -11.37
CA ASN A 3 14.83 -3.04 -11.00
C ASN A 3 14.59 -3.20 -9.49
N CYS A 4 15.08 -2.24 -8.71
CA CYS A 4 14.86 -2.16 -7.26
C CYS A 4 13.76 -1.12 -6.98
N GLY A 5 12.55 -1.58 -6.65
CA GLY A 5 11.40 -0.70 -6.35
C GLY A 5 11.67 0.25 -5.18
N ALA A 6 12.28 -0.25 -4.11
CA ALA A 6 12.65 0.57 -2.94
C ALA A 6 13.68 1.66 -3.27
N CYS A 7 14.64 1.35 -4.14
CA CYS A 7 15.63 2.30 -4.62
C CYS A 7 14.97 3.40 -5.47
N GLY A 8 13.92 3.05 -6.22
CA GLY A 8 13.09 4.00 -6.96
C GLY A 8 12.39 4.99 -6.02
N VAL A 9 11.77 4.51 -4.94
CA VAL A 9 11.12 5.37 -3.93
C VAL A 9 12.13 6.28 -3.23
N SER A 10 13.28 5.74 -2.82
CA SER A 10 14.33 6.51 -2.14
C SER A 10 14.91 7.64 -3.01
N ARG A 11 15.01 7.43 -4.33
CA ARG A 11 15.62 8.42 -5.25
C ARG A 11 14.61 9.37 -5.88
N GLN A 12 13.40 8.89 -6.13
CA GLN A 12 12.43 9.59 -6.98
C GLN A 12 11.10 9.87 -6.27
N ARG A 13 11.01 9.63 -4.95
CA ARG A 13 9.78 9.76 -4.14
C ARG A 13 8.73 8.69 -4.52
N PHE A 14 7.59 8.73 -3.84
CA PHE A 14 6.47 7.84 -4.10
C PHE A 14 5.69 8.28 -5.36
N PHE A 15 5.45 7.36 -6.29
CA PHE A 15 4.71 7.64 -7.53
C PHE A 15 3.57 6.63 -7.74
N LEU A 16 2.35 7.16 -7.97
CA LEU A 16 1.14 6.39 -8.25
C LEU A 16 1.22 5.63 -9.58
N SER A 17 1.98 6.12 -10.55
CA SER A 17 2.20 5.42 -11.82
C SER A 17 2.85 4.04 -11.63
N ARG A 18 3.50 3.80 -10.49
CA ARG A 18 4.12 2.52 -10.12
C ARG A 18 3.24 1.63 -9.25
N SER A 19 2.20 2.17 -8.60
CA SER A 19 1.27 1.38 -7.77
C SER A 19 0.28 0.57 -8.60
N ARG A 20 -0.07 1.07 -9.80
CA ARG A 20 -1.07 0.48 -10.71
C ARG A 20 -0.67 -0.85 -11.34
N SER A 21 0.62 -1.23 -11.25
CA SER A 21 1.14 -2.29 -12.11
C SER A 21 0.94 -3.72 -11.60
N VAL A 22 0.99 -4.01 -10.29
CA VAL A 22 0.83 -5.41 -9.81
C VAL A 22 0.53 -5.47 -8.30
N VAL A 23 -0.71 -5.75 -7.89
CA VAL A 23 -0.94 -6.27 -6.53
C VAL A 23 -2.17 -7.18 -6.44
N LEU A 24 -1.97 -8.44 -6.01
CA LEU A 24 -3.05 -9.37 -5.63
C LEU A 24 -3.83 -8.93 -4.36
N PHE A 25 -3.43 -7.83 -3.71
CA PHE A 25 -3.97 -7.34 -2.44
C PHE A 25 -4.72 -6.01 -2.59
N GLU A 26 -5.50 -5.88 -3.66
CA GLU A 26 -6.35 -4.70 -3.86
C GLU A 26 -7.58 -4.78 -2.95
N ARG A 27 -7.52 -4.04 -1.84
CA ARG A 27 -8.67 -3.84 -0.94
C ARG A 27 -9.37 -2.51 -1.18
N PHE A 28 -8.64 -1.50 -1.63
CA PHE A 28 -9.12 -0.11 -1.76
C PHE A 28 -8.72 0.54 -3.08
N GLY A 29 -8.67 -0.20 -4.20
CA GLY A 29 -8.23 0.36 -5.50
C GLY A 29 -6.72 0.40 -5.67
N HIS A 30 -6.21 1.26 -6.58
CA HIS A 30 -4.84 1.21 -7.10
C HIS A 30 -3.90 2.33 -6.60
N GLU A 31 -4.05 2.77 -5.34
CA GLU A 31 -3.17 3.81 -4.76
C GLU A 31 -2.03 3.20 -3.92
N LEU A 32 -1.36 4.05 -3.14
CA LEU A 32 -0.33 3.62 -2.21
C LEU A 32 -0.90 3.07 -0.92
N TYR A 33 -0.34 1.95 -0.49
CA TYR A 33 -0.68 1.28 0.75
C TYR A 33 0.46 1.47 1.75
N PHE A 34 0.12 2.05 2.90
CA PHE A 34 0.99 2.19 4.06
C PHE A 34 0.44 1.37 5.21
N MET A 35 1.32 0.88 6.07
CA MET A 35 0.95 -0.02 7.15
C MET A 35 1.70 0.35 8.43
N PRO A 36 1.00 0.49 9.57
CA PRO A 36 1.66 0.71 10.85
C PRO A 36 2.37 -0.57 11.35
N VAL A 37 2.00 -1.74 10.82
CA VAL A 37 2.55 -3.04 11.23
C VAL A 37 3.57 -3.54 10.21
N SER A 38 4.84 -3.66 10.63
CA SER A 38 5.96 -4.05 9.77
C SER A 38 5.86 -5.49 9.24
N SER A 39 5.32 -6.43 10.02
CA SER A 39 5.09 -7.81 9.58
C SER A 39 4.10 -7.89 8.42
N LYS A 40 3.14 -6.96 8.38
CA LYS A 40 2.20 -6.84 7.26
C LYS A 40 2.86 -6.21 6.03
N ALA A 41 3.64 -5.14 6.22
CA ALA A 41 4.42 -4.55 5.14
C ALA A 41 5.42 -5.55 4.52
N ARG A 42 5.99 -6.46 5.34
CA ARG A 42 6.85 -7.56 4.88
C ARG A 42 6.14 -8.50 3.91
N ASN A 43 4.83 -8.72 4.05
CA ASN A 43 4.07 -9.55 3.12
C ASN A 43 4.12 -8.97 1.69
N TYR A 44 4.03 -7.64 1.55
CA TYR A 44 4.17 -6.93 0.28
C TYR A 44 5.60 -7.01 -0.28
N ALA A 45 6.61 -6.87 0.58
CA ALA A 45 8.02 -7.05 0.18
C ALA A 45 8.36 -8.50 -0.22
N SER A 46 7.59 -9.47 0.25
CA SER A 46 7.80 -10.90 -0.04
C SER A 46 7.10 -11.38 -1.31
N ASN A 47 6.16 -10.62 -1.85
CA ASN A 47 5.26 -11.07 -2.92
C ASN A 47 5.83 -10.92 -4.34
N ALA A 48 7.15 -10.83 -4.48
CA ALA A 48 7.82 -10.75 -5.79
C ALA A 48 7.47 -11.94 -6.70
N SER A 49 7.14 -13.12 -6.14
CA SER A 49 6.74 -14.30 -6.90
C SER A 49 5.44 -14.14 -7.70
N ALA A 50 4.51 -13.28 -7.26
CA ALA A 50 3.26 -13.03 -7.99
C ALA A 50 3.46 -12.16 -9.25
N THR A 51 4.61 -11.50 -9.38
CA THR A 51 4.90 -10.54 -10.44
C THR A 51 5.77 -11.12 -11.57
N GLY A 52 6.10 -12.42 -11.51
CA GLY A 52 7.07 -13.04 -12.42
C GLY A 52 8.52 -12.58 -12.22
N LEU A 53 8.76 -11.59 -11.36
CA LEU A 53 10.10 -11.16 -10.97
C LEU A 53 10.70 -12.21 -10.04
N ARG A 54 11.71 -12.94 -10.55
CA ARG A 54 12.52 -13.87 -9.76
C ARG A 54 13.01 -13.14 -8.50
N ARG A 55 12.76 -13.72 -7.32
CA ARG A 55 13.40 -13.31 -6.07
C ARG A 55 14.91 -13.51 -6.22
N THR A 56 15.61 -12.45 -6.61
CA THR A 56 17.07 -12.50 -6.79
C THR A 56 17.84 -12.15 -5.52
N SER A 57 17.18 -11.58 -4.50
CA SER A 57 17.82 -11.14 -3.25
C SER A 57 17.23 -11.83 -2.02
N LYS A 58 18.11 -12.28 -1.12
CA LYS A 58 17.77 -12.77 0.23
C LYS A 58 17.46 -11.64 1.22
N THR A 59 17.90 -10.42 0.91
CA THR A 59 17.70 -9.24 1.76
C THR A 59 16.42 -8.51 1.37
N GLN A 60 15.59 -8.23 2.38
CA GLN A 60 14.36 -7.46 2.24
C GLN A 60 14.53 -6.08 2.87
N PHE A 61 13.92 -5.07 2.26
CA PHE A 61 13.93 -3.70 2.74
C PHE A 61 12.49 -3.25 2.99
N LEU A 62 12.29 -2.50 4.06
CA LEU A 62 11.05 -1.80 4.35
C LEU A 62 11.35 -0.30 4.39
N ILE A 63 10.42 0.50 3.88
CA ILE A 63 10.51 1.97 3.93
C ILE A 63 9.59 2.43 5.05
N VAL A 64 10.16 3.17 6.01
CA VAL A 64 9.41 3.89 7.03
C VAL A 64 9.29 5.33 6.55
N ALA A 65 8.07 5.84 6.48
CA ALA A 65 7.78 7.18 5.99
C ALA A 65 6.80 7.89 6.92
N ALA A 66 6.96 9.20 7.07
CA ALA A 66 5.90 10.05 7.57
C ALA A 66 4.85 10.21 6.47
N VAL A 67 3.58 9.93 6.79
CA VAL A 67 2.46 9.98 5.85
C VAL A 67 1.47 11.01 6.35
N VAL A 68 1.20 12.02 5.53
CA VAL A 68 0.15 13.02 5.81
C VAL A 68 -1.18 12.43 5.37
N VAL A 69 -2.06 12.14 6.33
CA VAL A 69 -3.33 11.44 6.06
C VAL A 69 -4.55 12.36 5.94
N GLY A 70 -4.45 13.61 6.44
CA GLY A 70 -5.57 14.55 6.45
C GLY A 70 -6.83 13.97 7.11
N GLN A 71 -8.00 14.28 6.56
CA GLN A 71 -9.27 13.66 6.97
C GLN A 71 -9.41 12.27 6.33
N SER A 72 -9.47 11.23 7.16
CA SER A 72 -9.56 9.84 6.70
C SER A 72 -11.00 9.32 6.71
N ALA A 73 -11.39 8.60 5.65
CA ALA A 73 -12.61 7.80 5.64
C ALA A 73 -12.33 6.41 6.22
N GLU A 74 -13.16 5.95 7.15
CA GLU A 74 -12.98 4.62 7.76
C GLU A 74 -13.73 3.53 6.98
N TYR A 75 -13.03 2.43 6.71
CA TYR A 75 -13.60 1.27 6.05
C TYR A 75 -13.32 0.00 6.86
N LYS A 76 -14.38 -0.79 7.09
CA LYS A 76 -14.30 -2.13 7.72
C LYS A 76 -14.40 -3.27 6.70
N LYS A 77 -14.71 -2.94 5.44
CA LYS A 77 -14.88 -3.90 4.34
C LYS A 77 -14.04 -3.48 3.15
N ASN A 78 -13.69 -4.44 2.30
CA ASN A 78 -13.00 -4.15 1.05
C ASN A 78 -13.87 -3.23 0.18
N ALA A 79 -13.29 -2.17 -0.38
CA ALA A 79 -13.90 -1.29 -1.36
C ALA A 79 -13.05 -1.27 -2.63
N ARG A 80 -13.02 -2.40 -3.34
CA ARG A 80 -12.14 -2.61 -4.52
C ARG A 80 -12.45 -1.68 -5.68
N THR A 81 -13.69 -1.21 -5.77
CA THR A 81 -14.16 -0.29 -6.82
C THR A 81 -14.00 1.17 -6.44
N LEU A 82 -13.34 1.47 -5.31
CA LEU A 82 -13.04 2.84 -4.91
C LEU A 82 -12.05 3.44 -5.91
N LYS A 83 -12.53 4.35 -6.76
CA LYS A 83 -11.73 5.01 -7.81
C LYS A 83 -11.17 6.36 -7.37
N ALA A 84 -11.84 7.01 -6.43
CA ALA A 84 -11.47 8.31 -5.89
C ALA A 84 -12.11 8.46 -4.51
N LEU A 85 -11.49 9.27 -3.67
CA LEU A 85 -12.09 9.72 -2.41
C LEU A 85 -13.10 10.83 -2.71
N SER A 86 -14.14 10.96 -1.88
CA SER A 86 -15.00 12.15 -1.94
C SER A 86 -14.19 13.38 -1.52
N GLU A 87 -14.62 14.57 -1.97
CA GLU A 87 -13.89 15.84 -1.75
C GLU A 87 -13.58 16.15 -0.27
N SER A 88 -14.32 15.54 0.66
CA SER A 88 -14.12 15.66 2.11
C SER A 88 -13.04 14.77 2.70
N TYR A 89 -12.45 13.84 1.94
CA TYR A 89 -11.50 12.85 2.46
C TYR A 89 -10.20 12.84 1.65
N HIS A 90 -9.09 12.72 2.37
CA HIS A 90 -7.71 12.74 1.84
C HIS A 90 -7.03 11.36 1.92
N SER A 91 -7.60 10.46 2.73
CA SER A 91 -7.11 9.09 2.90
C SER A 91 -8.24 8.14 3.28
N VAL A 92 -7.96 6.84 3.21
CA VAL A 92 -8.77 5.77 3.76
C VAL A 92 -8.01 5.08 4.88
N HIS A 93 -8.71 4.83 5.97
CA HIS A 93 -8.23 4.01 7.07
C HIS A 93 -9.02 2.69 7.10
N GLY A 94 -8.32 1.60 6.77
CA GLY A 94 -8.84 0.25 6.93
C GLY A 94 -8.78 -0.14 8.41
N VAL A 95 -9.94 -0.26 9.07
CA VAL A 95 -10.02 -0.54 10.51
C VAL A 95 -10.13 -2.03 10.76
N ALA A 96 -9.24 -2.57 11.59
CA ALA A 96 -9.35 -3.92 12.09
C ALA A 96 -10.38 -3.99 13.22
N ALA A 97 -11.38 -4.86 13.08
CA ALA A 97 -12.46 -5.06 14.04
C ALA A 97 -12.98 -6.50 13.94
N HIS A 98 -13.72 -6.96 14.94
CA HIS A 98 -14.27 -8.32 14.98
C HIS A 98 -15.21 -8.64 13.80
N ASP A 99 -15.89 -7.62 13.26
CA ASP A 99 -16.78 -7.68 12.10
C ASP A 99 -16.09 -7.27 10.78
N SER A 100 -14.78 -7.03 10.82
CA SER A 100 -13.99 -6.54 9.69
C SER A 100 -13.29 -7.68 8.96
N VAL A 101 -13.24 -7.58 7.62
CA VAL A 101 -12.40 -8.46 6.79
C VAL A 101 -10.92 -8.01 6.76
N ILE A 102 -10.60 -6.98 7.54
CA ILE A 102 -9.28 -6.35 7.64
C ILE A 102 -8.63 -6.82 8.95
N ASN A 103 -7.65 -7.72 8.84
CA ASN A 103 -7.02 -8.33 10.02
C ASN A 103 -6.00 -7.42 10.72
N TYR A 104 -5.62 -6.31 10.06
CA TYR A 104 -4.63 -5.36 10.59
C TYR A 104 -4.90 -4.00 9.95
N PRO A 105 -4.67 -2.88 10.67
CA PRO A 105 -4.89 -1.56 10.13
C PRO A 105 -4.06 -1.29 8.86
N GLU A 106 -4.65 -0.57 7.91
CA GLU A 106 -4.01 -0.13 6.66
C GLU A 106 -4.37 1.33 6.40
N ILE A 107 -3.39 2.11 5.95
CA ILE A 107 -3.60 3.49 5.50
C ILE A 107 -3.45 3.50 3.99
N PHE A 108 -4.40 4.13 3.34
CA PHE A 108 -4.46 4.32 1.91
C PHE A 108 -4.56 5.82 1.63
N THR A 109 -3.76 6.33 0.71
CA THR A 109 -3.76 7.76 0.38
C THR A 109 -3.40 7.97 -1.08
N ASP A 110 -4.10 8.92 -1.69
CA ASP A 110 -3.71 9.50 -2.97
C ASP A 110 -2.56 10.48 -2.71
N VAL A 111 -1.44 10.32 -3.40
CA VAL A 111 -0.28 11.21 -3.20
C VAL A 111 -0.47 12.42 -4.09
N MET A 112 -0.78 13.56 -3.47
CA MET A 112 -0.66 14.89 -4.10
C MET A 112 0.76 15.16 -4.60
#